data_AF-A0A150SPN1-F1
#
_entry.id   AF-A0A150SPN1-F1
#
_cell.length_a   1.000
_cell.length_b   1.000
_cell.length_c   1.000
_cell.angle_alpha   90.00
_cell.angle_beta   90.00
_cell.angle_gamma   90.00
#
_symmetry.space_group_name_H-M   'P 1'
#
loop_
_entity.id
_entity.type
_entity.pdbx_description
1 polymer ?
#
loop_
_entity_poly.entity_id
_entity_poly.type
_entity_poly.pdbx_seq_one_letter_code
_entity_poly.pdbx_strand_id
1 'polypeptide(L)'
;MTRSILSGLLGLLSVVAMASLPSACESGGVGDPCLPEDEYDPQFAGFKVTEENIESRSFQCQTRICLVNHFQGRVSCPLGQEAPATCNPAAPGDCKDCKLSGSYAPDCESDGECVSGDCDEAGGFCRCGTPGTDNPNCPADWSCGEDGVCKLHICRDGITNPDGSTKCQDPTKSAAENEGKACCVPGTEDPVASPVCGQCAGDSDRNAEQAVYCSCRCGVAEGEPDDPNFNFCECPQGFSCSEIRPNVGLGDANITGKYCIKKDSEFRGEQACGKVQGRYNSEQCEGNP
;
A
#
# COMPACT_ATOMS: atom_id res chain seq x y z
N MET A 1 55.87 -5.17 -46.57
CA MET A 1 54.41 -5.34 -46.76
C MET A 1 53.76 -5.72 -45.43
N THR A 2 53.64 -4.84 -44.42
CA THR A 2 53.12 -5.26 -43.08
C THR A 2 52.70 -4.10 -42.16
N ARG A 3 52.08 -2.99 -42.65
CA ARG A 3 51.72 -1.87 -41.75
C ARG A 3 50.35 -1.20 -41.93
N SER A 4 49.47 -1.63 -42.83
CA SER A 4 48.22 -0.90 -43.12
C SER A 4 46.91 -1.53 -42.65
N ILE A 5 46.91 -2.64 -41.90
CA ILE A 5 45.67 -3.37 -41.57
C ILE A 5 45.16 -3.10 -40.14
N LEU A 6 45.97 -2.54 -39.24
CA LEU A 6 45.59 -2.39 -37.82
C LEU A 6 44.69 -1.20 -37.48
N SER A 7 44.52 -0.21 -38.36
CA SER A 7 43.72 1.00 -38.04
C SER A 7 42.23 0.88 -38.37
N GLY A 8 41.80 -0.16 -39.10
CA GLY A 8 40.39 -0.35 -39.45
C GLY A 8 39.55 -1.02 -38.36
N LEU A 9 40.16 -1.80 -37.46
CA LEU A 9 39.43 -2.57 -36.45
C LEU A 9 39.05 -1.79 -35.19
N LEU A 10 39.72 -0.65 -34.92
CA LEU A 10 39.46 0.17 -33.74
C LEU A 10 38.29 1.17 -33.92
N GLY A 11 37.81 1.39 -35.15
CA GLY A 11 36.64 2.25 -35.39
C GLY A 11 35.29 1.54 -35.20
N LEU A 12 35.24 0.22 -35.37
CA LEU A 12 34.01 -0.59 -35.26
C LEU A 12 33.69 -1.03 -33.82
N LEU A 13 34.67 -0.99 -32.92
CA LEU A 13 34.47 -1.31 -31.49
C LEU A 13 33.88 -0.13 -30.68
N SER A 14 33.93 1.10 -31.21
CA SER A 14 33.50 2.30 -30.48
C SER A 14 31.98 2.55 -30.52
N VAL A 15 31.25 1.93 -31.46
CA VAL A 15 29.80 2.15 -31.64
C VAL A 15 28.96 1.13 -30.86
N VAL A 16 29.55 0.00 -30.45
CA VAL A 16 28.83 -1.05 -29.70
C VAL A 16 28.74 -0.77 -28.19
N ALA A 17 29.59 0.11 -27.65
CA ALA A 17 29.68 0.35 -26.20
C ALA A 17 28.63 1.34 -25.63
N MET A 18 27.84 2.01 -26.46
CA MET A 18 26.79 2.93 -25.97
C MET A 18 25.38 2.31 -25.90
N ALA A 19 25.20 1.05 -26.35
CA ALA A 19 23.90 0.37 -26.30
C ALA A 19 23.67 -0.46 -25.02
N SER A 20 24.61 -0.44 -24.07
CA SER A 20 24.55 -1.20 -22.82
C SER A 20 24.57 -0.30 -21.58
N LEU A 21 24.06 0.93 -21.68
CA LEU A 21 23.69 1.67 -20.48
C LEU A 21 22.43 1.00 -19.94
N PRO A 22 22.45 0.44 -18.71
CA PRO A 22 21.23 -0.05 -18.09
C PRO A 22 20.24 1.11 -18.08
N SER A 23 19.05 0.87 -18.63
CA SER A 23 17.91 1.78 -18.61
C SER A 23 17.69 2.24 -17.17
N ALA A 24 18.26 3.40 -16.86
CA ALA A 24 18.17 4.01 -15.55
C ALA A 24 16.75 4.56 -15.44
N CYS A 25 15.95 3.93 -14.57
CA CYS A 25 14.60 4.30 -14.18
C CYS A 25 13.72 4.76 -15.35
N GLU A 26 13.12 3.82 -16.08
CA GLU A 26 11.91 4.13 -16.84
C GLU A 26 10.89 4.68 -15.84
N SER A 27 10.58 5.98 -15.97
CA SER A 27 9.55 6.62 -15.18
C SER A 27 8.24 5.90 -15.46
N GLY A 28 7.60 5.35 -14.42
CA GLY A 28 6.48 4.43 -14.60
C GLY A 28 5.34 5.03 -15.42
N GLY A 29 5.08 4.49 -16.61
CA GLY A 29 3.99 4.90 -17.49
C GLY A 29 2.63 4.41 -16.97
N VAL A 30 1.56 4.78 -17.67
CA VAL A 30 0.23 4.24 -17.38
C VAL A 30 0.24 2.72 -17.52
N GLY A 31 -0.15 2.01 -16.47
CA GLY A 31 -0.18 0.56 -16.37
C GLY A 31 0.94 -0.07 -15.54
N ASP A 32 1.99 0.69 -15.21
CA ASP A 32 3.08 0.16 -14.38
C ASP A 32 2.61 -0.06 -12.94
N PRO A 33 3.07 -1.13 -12.26
CA PRO A 33 2.68 -1.39 -10.88
C PRO A 33 3.15 -0.25 -9.98
N CYS A 34 2.30 0.13 -9.04
CA CYS A 34 2.63 1.09 -7.99
C CYS A 34 2.21 0.55 -6.63
N LEU A 35 2.87 1.03 -5.59
CA LEU A 35 2.57 0.73 -4.20
C LEU A 35 1.94 1.96 -3.53
N PRO A 36 0.67 1.91 -3.11
CA PRO A 36 0.01 3.04 -2.45
C PRO A 36 0.71 3.47 -1.16
N GLU A 37 0.74 4.77 -0.88
CA GLU A 37 1.38 5.34 0.32
C GLU A 37 0.79 4.79 1.64
N ASP A 38 -0.51 4.47 1.66
CA ASP A 38 -1.19 3.88 2.82
C ASP A 38 -0.53 2.56 3.28
N GLU A 39 0.13 1.82 2.38
CA GLU A 39 0.83 0.59 2.75
C GLU A 39 2.10 0.83 3.59
N TYR A 40 2.62 2.06 3.67
CA TYR A 40 3.73 2.36 4.57
C TYR A 40 3.30 2.52 6.03
N ASP A 41 1.99 2.56 6.30
CA ASP A 41 1.46 2.48 7.66
C ASP A 41 1.35 1.00 8.10
N PRO A 42 2.08 0.56 9.14
CA PRO A 42 1.96 -0.80 9.70
C PRO A 42 0.58 -1.12 10.29
N GLN A 43 -0.29 -0.13 10.48
CA GLN A 43 -1.68 -0.28 10.92
C GLN A 43 -2.65 -0.47 9.76
N PHE A 44 -2.23 -0.22 8.52
CA PHE A 44 -3.12 -0.30 7.38
C PHE A 44 -3.51 -1.76 7.07
N ALA A 45 -4.80 -2.06 7.24
CA ALA A 45 -5.37 -3.39 7.04
C ALA A 45 -5.51 -3.79 5.56
N GLY A 46 -5.28 -2.84 4.65
CA GLY A 46 -5.51 -3.02 3.22
C GLY A 46 -6.80 -2.36 2.72
N PHE A 47 -6.92 -2.30 1.40
CA PHE A 47 -8.07 -1.75 0.69
C PHE A 47 -9.23 -2.74 0.67
N LYS A 48 -10.43 -2.21 0.39
CA LYS A 48 -11.65 -3.00 0.16
C LYS A 48 -12.01 -2.99 -1.32
N VAL A 49 -12.59 -4.09 -1.82
CA VAL A 49 -13.02 -4.18 -3.22
C VAL A 49 -14.04 -3.10 -3.61
N THR A 50 -14.76 -2.55 -2.64
CA THR A 50 -15.75 -1.47 -2.86
C THR A 50 -15.15 -0.07 -2.84
N GLU A 51 -13.87 0.05 -2.53
CA GLU A 51 -13.17 1.30 -2.39
C GLU A 51 -12.35 1.63 -3.64
N GLU A 52 -12.34 2.91 -4.00
CA GLU A 52 -11.37 3.49 -4.91
C GLU A 52 -10.44 4.46 -4.16
N ASN A 53 -9.13 4.37 -4.40
CA ASN A 53 -8.14 5.31 -3.88
C ASN A 53 -7.32 5.88 -5.04
N ILE A 54 -7.16 7.20 -5.04
CA ILE A 54 -6.48 7.95 -6.09
C ILE A 54 -5.38 8.76 -5.42
N GLU A 55 -4.16 8.23 -5.43
CA GLU A 55 -2.99 8.92 -4.90
C GLU A 55 -2.44 9.87 -5.97
N SER A 56 -2.76 11.16 -5.87
CA SER A 56 -2.44 12.19 -6.88
C SER A 56 -1.00 12.70 -6.88
N ARG A 57 -0.12 12.16 -6.02
CA ARG A 57 1.28 12.60 -5.85
C ARG A 57 2.30 11.46 -5.81
N SER A 58 1.96 10.33 -6.41
CA SER A 58 2.84 9.17 -6.38
C SER A 58 4.18 9.41 -7.06
N PHE A 59 5.27 9.11 -6.37
CA PHE A 59 6.63 9.22 -6.92
C PHE A 59 7.01 8.06 -7.83
N GLN A 60 6.26 6.96 -7.77
CA GLN A 60 6.48 5.76 -8.60
C GLN A 60 5.93 5.95 -10.02
N CYS A 61 4.93 6.81 -10.18
CA CYS A 61 4.24 7.04 -11.44
C CYS A 61 4.69 8.34 -12.12
N GLN A 62 5.04 8.26 -13.41
CA GLN A 62 5.34 9.43 -14.23
C GLN A 62 4.19 10.44 -14.24
N THR A 63 2.97 9.92 -14.22
CA THR A 63 1.70 10.64 -14.19
C THR A 63 1.35 11.20 -12.83
N ARG A 64 2.12 10.84 -11.79
CA ARG A 64 1.86 11.12 -10.37
C ARG A 64 0.61 10.47 -9.80
N ILE A 65 -0.07 9.60 -10.54
CA ILE A 65 -1.32 8.97 -10.08
C ILE A 65 -1.07 7.47 -9.89
N CYS A 66 -1.07 7.01 -8.63
CA CYS A 66 -1.26 5.59 -8.32
C CYS A 66 -2.76 5.36 -8.07
N LEU A 67 -3.38 4.54 -8.92
CA LEU A 67 -4.80 4.23 -8.84
C LEU A 67 -4.99 2.88 -8.18
N VAL A 68 -5.80 2.84 -7.13
CA VAL A 68 -6.37 1.63 -6.54
C VAL A 68 -7.83 1.54 -6.99
N ASN A 69 -8.09 0.66 -7.94
CA ASN A 69 -9.39 0.52 -8.60
C ASN A 69 -10.11 -0.75 -8.13
N HIS A 70 -10.85 -0.64 -7.02
CA HIS A 70 -11.67 -1.73 -6.49
C HIS A 70 -10.84 -2.98 -6.16
N PHE A 71 -9.82 -2.78 -5.34
CA PHE A 71 -8.84 -3.79 -4.95
C PHE A 71 -9.06 -4.23 -3.49
N GLN A 72 -8.79 -5.50 -3.17
CA GLN A 72 -8.85 -6.00 -1.80
C GLN A 72 -7.48 -6.39 -1.28
N GLY A 73 -7.17 -5.99 -0.03
CA GLY A 73 -5.96 -6.35 0.67
C GLY A 73 -4.83 -5.34 0.47
N ARG A 74 -3.58 -5.82 0.50
CA ARG A 74 -2.37 -4.99 0.30
C ARG A 74 -1.62 -5.51 -0.91
N VAL A 75 -1.12 -4.62 -1.77
CA VAL A 75 -0.24 -4.96 -2.90
C VAL A 75 0.96 -5.75 -2.39
N SER A 76 1.58 -5.30 -1.30
CA SER A 76 2.75 -5.95 -0.70
C SER A 76 2.48 -7.27 0.02
N CYS A 77 1.22 -7.65 0.25
CA CYS A 77 0.85 -8.86 0.98
C CYS A 77 -0.24 -9.68 0.27
N PRO A 78 0.12 -10.45 -0.77
CA PRO A 78 -0.86 -11.13 -1.63
C PRO A 78 -1.82 -12.08 -0.92
N LEU A 79 -1.33 -12.82 0.08
CA LEU A 79 -2.14 -13.81 0.80
C LEU A 79 -2.84 -13.22 2.02
N GLY A 80 -2.63 -11.94 2.33
CA GLY A 80 -3.07 -11.36 3.60
C GLY A 80 -2.45 -12.05 4.82
N GLN A 81 -2.99 -11.75 6.00
CA GLN A 81 -2.59 -12.37 7.27
C GLN A 81 -3.68 -12.23 8.34
N GLU A 82 -3.71 -13.13 9.31
CA GLU A 82 -4.41 -12.86 10.57
C GLU A 82 -3.66 -11.79 11.39
N ALA A 83 -4.38 -11.14 12.31
CA ALA A 83 -3.77 -10.20 13.25
C ALA A 83 -2.67 -10.93 14.05
N PRO A 84 -1.42 -10.44 14.05
CA PRO A 84 -0.36 -11.03 14.86
C PRO A 84 -0.70 -10.94 16.35
N ALA A 85 -0.18 -11.88 17.13
CA ALA A 85 -0.33 -11.82 18.58
C ALA A 85 0.32 -10.54 19.11
N THR A 86 -0.40 -9.79 19.95
CA THR A 86 0.14 -8.61 20.62
C THR A 86 1.03 -9.02 21.80
N CYS A 87 1.92 -8.13 22.21
CA CYS A 87 2.80 -8.36 23.36
C CYS A 87 3.00 -7.06 24.13
N ASN A 88 3.37 -7.16 25.40
CA ASN A 88 3.76 -6.00 26.21
C ASN A 88 5.26 -6.10 26.50
N PRO A 89 6.10 -5.14 26.07
CA PRO A 89 7.54 -5.21 26.34
C PRO A 89 7.90 -5.16 27.83
N ALA A 90 7.03 -4.60 28.69
CA ALA A 90 7.21 -4.59 30.14
C ALA A 90 6.79 -5.93 30.80
N ALA A 91 5.98 -6.72 30.12
CA ALA A 91 5.49 -8.02 30.56
C ALA A 91 5.38 -8.98 29.35
N PRO A 92 6.51 -9.42 28.77
CA PRO A 92 6.53 -10.09 27.47
C PRO A 92 5.82 -11.45 27.44
N GLY A 93 5.53 -12.04 28.61
CA GLY A 93 4.89 -13.35 28.71
C GLY A 93 5.74 -14.42 28.00
N ASP A 94 5.11 -15.15 27.08
CA ASP A 94 5.77 -16.18 26.26
C ASP A 94 6.44 -15.63 25.00
N CYS A 95 6.24 -14.35 24.68
CA CYS A 95 6.80 -13.74 23.48
C CYS A 95 8.28 -13.39 23.65
N LYS A 96 9.16 -13.98 22.84
CA LYS A 96 10.61 -13.74 22.90
C LYS A 96 11.04 -12.55 22.06
N ASP A 97 10.38 -12.29 20.94
CA ASP A 97 10.65 -11.14 20.06
C ASP A 97 9.44 -10.20 20.01
N CYS A 98 9.32 -9.36 21.04
CA CYS A 98 8.28 -8.33 21.12
C CYS A 98 8.77 -7.02 20.49
N LYS A 99 8.15 -6.59 19.39
CA LYS A 99 8.58 -5.39 18.62
C LYS A 99 7.46 -4.38 18.47
N LEU A 100 7.84 -3.11 18.51
CA LEU A 100 6.95 -2.00 18.19
C LEU A 100 6.47 -2.16 16.75
N SER A 101 5.16 -2.09 16.54
CA SER A 101 4.55 -2.13 15.22
C SER A 101 3.71 -0.89 14.94
N GLY A 102 3.24 -0.15 15.95
CA GLY A 102 2.50 1.08 15.71
C GLY A 102 2.53 2.04 16.88
N SER A 103 2.28 3.32 16.58
CA SER A 103 2.09 4.38 17.55
C SER A 103 0.80 5.15 17.22
N TYR A 104 0.06 5.54 18.24
CA TYR A 104 -1.20 6.27 18.12
C TYR A 104 -1.19 7.44 19.09
N ALA A 105 -1.28 8.64 18.53
CA ALA A 105 -1.36 9.91 19.24
C ALA A 105 -2.18 10.87 18.37
N PRO A 106 -3.52 10.89 18.53
CA PRO A 106 -4.39 11.82 17.81
C PRO A 106 -3.99 13.26 18.09
N ASP A 107 -4.08 14.11 17.09
CA ASP A 107 -3.87 15.54 17.28
C ASP A 107 -4.96 16.14 18.18
N CYS A 108 -4.58 17.17 18.94
CA CYS A 108 -5.52 17.97 19.73
C CYS A 108 -5.03 19.42 19.87
N GLU A 109 -5.99 20.34 19.95
CA GLU A 109 -5.82 21.74 20.28
C GLU A 109 -6.28 22.04 21.72
N SER A 110 -7.11 21.17 22.32
CA SER A 110 -7.56 21.29 23.71
C SER A 110 -7.99 19.95 24.33
N ASP A 111 -8.04 19.88 25.67
CA ASP A 111 -8.37 18.66 26.43
C ASP A 111 -9.71 18.00 26.06
N GLY A 112 -10.67 18.76 25.50
CA GLY A 112 -11.98 18.24 25.12
C GLY A 112 -11.99 17.39 23.85
N GLU A 113 -10.90 17.37 23.10
CA GLU A 113 -10.80 16.69 21.79
C GLU A 113 -10.27 15.27 21.90
N CYS A 114 -9.59 14.97 23.00
CA CYS A 114 -9.05 13.64 23.24
C CYS A 114 -10.17 12.68 23.62
N VAL A 115 -10.42 11.69 22.74
CA VAL A 115 -11.31 10.55 23.01
C VAL A 115 -10.89 9.84 24.31
N SER A 116 -9.59 9.86 24.58
CA SER A 116 -8.98 9.34 25.78
C SER A 116 -7.64 10.04 26.05
N GLY A 117 -7.31 10.27 27.32
CA GLY A 117 -6.09 10.97 27.70
C GLY A 117 -6.29 12.45 28.02
N ASP A 118 -5.17 13.17 28.11
CA ASP A 118 -5.11 14.63 28.27
C ASP A 118 -4.41 15.23 27.05
N CYS A 119 -4.79 16.43 26.62
CA CYS A 119 -4.15 17.07 25.48
C CYS A 119 -2.80 17.66 25.89
N ASP A 120 -1.72 17.30 25.20
CA ASP A 120 -0.46 18.04 25.29
C ASP A 120 -0.52 19.24 24.35
N GLU A 121 -1.04 20.36 24.82
CA GLU A 121 -1.15 21.60 24.03
C GLU A 121 0.21 22.05 23.45
N ALA A 122 1.33 21.71 24.09
CA ALA A 122 2.65 22.06 23.59
C ALA A 122 3.10 21.15 22.43
N GLY A 123 2.69 19.88 22.46
CA GLY A 123 2.94 18.90 21.40
C GLY A 123 1.86 18.86 20.31
N GLY A 124 0.65 19.34 20.61
CA GLY A 124 -0.53 19.26 19.74
C GLY A 124 -1.12 17.86 19.64
N PHE A 125 -0.96 16.98 20.64
CA PHE A 125 -1.45 15.60 20.58
C PHE A 125 -1.97 15.06 21.92
N CYS A 126 -2.90 14.11 21.83
CA CYS A 126 -3.51 13.44 22.97
C CYS A 126 -2.54 12.44 23.60
N ARG A 127 -2.22 12.67 24.88
CA ARG A 127 -1.34 11.81 25.66
C ARG A 127 -2.12 10.77 26.42
N CYS A 128 -1.69 9.52 26.32
CA CYS A 128 -2.15 8.50 27.25
C CYS A 128 -1.63 8.78 28.67
N GLY A 129 -2.35 8.27 29.68
CA GLY A 129 -2.10 8.56 31.11
C GLY A 129 -0.75 8.04 31.62
N THR A 130 -0.52 8.07 32.94
CA THR A 130 0.80 7.75 33.53
C THR A 130 1.43 6.45 32.98
N PRO A 131 2.69 6.49 32.52
CA PRO A 131 3.40 5.31 32.03
C PRO A 131 3.39 4.15 33.04
N GLY A 132 3.14 2.93 32.57
CA GLY A 132 3.22 1.71 33.40
C GLY A 132 1.98 1.36 34.21
N THR A 133 0.87 2.09 34.07
CA THR A 133 -0.45 1.63 34.54
C THR A 133 -1.17 0.87 33.42
N ASP A 134 -1.81 -0.27 33.72
CA ASP A 134 -2.69 -0.98 32.80
C ASP A 134 -3.86 -0.06 32.40
N ASN A 135 -3.65 0.61 31.27
CA ASN A 135 -4.61 1.26 30.39
C ASN A 135 -5.85 1.94 31.02
N PRO A 136 -5.87 3.29 31.14
CA PRO A 136 -7.14 3.99 31.10
C PRO A 136 -7.48 4.60 29.73
N ASN A 137 -6.53 4.79 28.81
CA ASN A 137 -6.72 5.69 27.65
C ASN A 137 -6.14 5.25 26.30
N CYS A 138 -5.62 4.03 26.16
CA CYS A 138 -5.21 3.48 24.88
C CYS A 138 -6.24 2.45 24.36
N PRO A 139 -6.30 2.21 23.04
CA PRO A 139 -7.12 1.11 22.51
C PRO A 139 -6.73 -0.25 23.13
N ALA A 140 -7.62 -1.24 23.02
CA ALA A 140 -7.34 -2.58 23.51
C ALA A 140 -6.04 -3.14 22.88
N ASP A 141 -5.20 -3.78 23.70
CA ASP A 141 -3.88 -4.32 23.35
C ASP A 141 -2.75 -3.30 23.12
N TRP A 142 -3.02 -2.01 23.32
CA TRP A 142 -2.00 -0.96 23.29
C TRP A 142 -1.51 -0.64 24.69
N SER A 143 -0.24 -0.25 24.78
CA SER A 143 0.42 0.17 26.02
C SER A 143 0.79 1.64 25.95
N CYS A 144 0.63 2.38 27.05
CA CYS A 144 1.08 3.76 27.09
C CYS A 144 2.60 3.83 27.27
N GLY A 145 3.29 4.44 26.31
CA GLY A 145 4.73 4.68 26.36
C GLY A 145 5.12 5.75 27.38
N GLU A 146 6.41 5.82 27.72
CA GLU A 146 6.95 6.85 28.62
C GLU A 146 6.80 8.28 28.07
N ASP A 147 6.72 8.40 26.75
CA ASP A 147 6.41 9.62 25.99
C ASP A 147 4.93 10.02 26.07
N GLY A 148 4.07 9.20 26.67
CA GLY A 148 2.63 9.41 26.67
C GLY A 148 1.97 9.11 25.32
N VAL A 149 2.61 8.32 24.46
CA VAL A 149 2.05 7.87 23.18
C VAL A 149 1.59 6.43 23.31
N CYS A 150 0.40 6.09 22.81
CA CYS A 150 -0.05 4.70 22.77
C CYS A 150 0.82 3.93 21.78
N LYS A 151 1.36 2.79 22.21
CA LYS A 151 2.25 1.93 21.42
C LYS A 151 1.69 0.52 21.34
N LEU A 152 1.56 0.04 20.12
CA LEU A 152 1.24 -1.34 19.82
C LEU A 152 2.53 -2.12 19.59
N HIS A 153 2.73 -3.17 20.36
CA HIS A 153 3.80 -4.12 20.12
C HIS A 153 3.20 -5.46 19.73
N ILE A 154 3.87 -6.13 18.79
CA ILE A 154 3.47 -7.45 18.31
C ILE A 154 4.59 -8.45 18.50
N CYS A 155 4.16 -9.69 18.68
CA CYS A 155 5.04 -10.82 18.82
C CYS A 155 5.48 -11.34 17.46
N ARG A 156 6.79 -11.40 17.23
CA ARG A 156 7.38 -11.91 15.99
C ARG A 156 7.81 -13.38 16.07
N ASP A 157 7.49 -14.05 17.17
CA ASP A 157 7.77 -15.47 17.32
C ASP A 157 7.05 -16.27 16.23
N GLY A 158 7.80 -17.09 15.49
CA GLY A 158 7.26 -17.92 14.40
C GLY A 158 7.24 -17.23 13.02
N ILE A 159 7.30 -15.91 12.96
CA ILE A 159 7.38 -15.14 11.70
C ILE A 159 8.80 -14.61 11.41
N THR A 160 9.79 -15.07 12.15
CA THR A 160 11.21 -14.74 11.94
C THR A 160 12.00 -15.86 11.25
N ASN A 161 13.00 -15.45 10.50
CA ASN A 161 14.07 -16.28 9.95
C ASN A 161 15.11 -16.58 11.04
N PRO A 162 16.00 -17.59 10.82
CA PRO A 162 17.07 -17.91 11.77
C PRO A 162 18.05 -16.76 12.05
N ASP A 163 18.16 -15.79 11.15
CA ASP A 163 18.98 -14.59 11.30
C ASP A 163 18.26 -13.44 12.04
N GLY A 164 17.00 -13.63 12.44
CA GLY A 164 16.18 -12.65 13.14
C GLY A 164 15.36 -11.73 12.23
N SER A 165 15.52 -11.82 10.91
CA SER A 165 14.70 -11.05 9.95
C SER A 165 13.26 -11.56 9.91
N THR A 166 12.28 -10.71 9.57
CA THR A 166 10.89 -11.18 9.37
C THR A 166 10.77 -11.94 8.05
N LYS A 167 10.02 -13.04 8.04
CA LYS A 167 9.57 -13.73 6.83
C LYS A 167 8.45 -12.94 6.17
N CYS A 168 8.80 -11.89 5.45
CA CYS A 168 7.83 -11.04 4.75
C CYS A 168 7.34 -11.70 3.45
N GLN A 169 6.05 -11.57 3.16
CA GLN A 169 5.51 -11.88 1.83
C GLN A 169 6.15 -10.97 0.77
N ASP A 170 6.31 -11.50 -0.44
CA ASP A 170 6.86 -10.79 -1.59
C ASP A 170 5.84 -10.84 -2.74
N PRO A 171 5.32 -9.70 -3.22
CA PRO A 171 4.28 -9.65 -4.24
C PRO A 171 4.71 -10.20 -5.60
N THR A 172 6.01 -10.40 -5.82
CA THR A 172 6.55 -10.99 -7.04
C THR A 172 6.67 -12.52 -6.98
N LYS A 173 6.36 -13.13 -5.82
CA LYS A 173 6.46 -14.57 -5.59
C LYS A 173 5.12 -15.27 -5.66
N SER A 174 5.17 -16.57 -5.91
CA SER A 174 3.97 -17.41 -5.95
C SER A 174 3.32 -17.52 -4.57
N ALA A 175 2.04 -17.90 -4.55
CA ALA A 175 1.31 -18.18 -3.30
C ALA A 175 2.04 -19.24 -2.44
N ALA A 176 2.56 -20.29 -3.04
CA ALA A 176 3.30 -21.33 -2.32
C ALA A 176 4.58 -20.80 -1.64
N GLU A 177 5.26 -19.84 -2.27
CA GLU A 177 6.45 -19.20 -1.69
C GLU A 177 6.09 -18.18 -0.60
N ASN A 178 4.87 -17.65 -0.59
CA ASN A 178 4.37 -16.71 0.41
C ASN A 178 3.63 -17.40 1.56
N GLU A 179 3.39 -18.71 1.48
CA GLU A 179 2.69 -19.45 2.52
C GLU A 179 3.44 -19.38 3.87
N GLY A 180 2.70 -19.04 4.93
CA GLY A 180 3.24 -18.93 6.30
C GLY A 180 4.14 -17.70 6.54
N LYS A 181 4.18 -16.74 5.61
CA LYS A 181 4.90 -15.48 5.75
C LYS A 181 3.98 -14.34 6.23
N ALA A 182 4.53 -13.40 6.97
CA ALA A 182 3.81 -12.22 7.48
C ALA A 182 3.70 -11.13 6.40
N CYS A 183 2.68 -10.28 6.50
CA CYS A 183 2.66 -8.98 5.88
C CYS A 183 3.64 -8.05 6.58
N CYS A 184 4.42 -7.31 5.80
CA CYS A 184 5.35 -6.30 6.31
C CYS A 184 5.07 -4.93 5.69
N VAL A 185 5.58 -3.89 6.33
CA VAL A 185 5.70 -2.57 5.74
C VAL A 185 6.66 -2.67 4.55
N PRO A 186 6.29 -2.14 3.37
CA PRO A 186 7.12 -2.26 2.19
C PRO A 186 8.50 -1.65 2.37
N GLY A 187 9.53 -2.38 1.91
CA GLY A 187 10.92 -1.96 2.04
C GLY A 187 11.53 -2.12 3.44
N THR A 188 10.77 -2.63 4.42
CA THR A 188 11.27 -2.93 5.76
C THR A 188 11.00 -4.38 6.17
N GLU A 189 11.45 -4.76 7.35
CA GLU A 189 11.12 -6.05 7.98
C GLU A 189 10.06 -5.89 9.07
N ASP A 190 9.46 -4.70 9.18
CA ASP A 190 8.50 -4.38 10.23
C ASP A 190 7.16 -5.03 9.87
N PRO A 191 6.64 -5.90 10.74
CA PRO A 191 5.37 -6.57 10.48
C PRO A 191 4.19 -5.61 10.61
N VAL A 192 3.18 -5.83 9.77
CA VAL A 192 1.87 -5.18 9.89
C VAL A 192 1.16 -5.74 11.11
N ALA A 193 0.60 -4.86 11.93
CA ALA A 193 -0.15 -5.25 13.13
C ALA A 193 -1.61 -5.62 12.84
N SER A 194 -2.17 -5.11 11.74
CA SER A 194 -3.56 -5.32 11.40
C SER A 194 -3.79 -6.68 10.72
N PRO A 195 -4.99 -7.26 10.89
CA PRO A 195 -5.44 -8.34 10.03
C PRO A 195 -5.59 -7.82 8.59
N VAL A 196 -5.05 -8.54 7.60
CA VAL A 196 -5.06 -8.12 6.18
C VAL A 196 -5.81 -9.16 5.36
N CYS A 197 -6.82 -8.75 4.61
CA CYS A 197 -7.49 -9.66 3.68
C CYS A 197 -6.55 -10.11 2.57
N GLY A 198 -6.69 -11.37 2.15
CA GLY A 198 -6.09 -11.86 0.93
C GLY A 198 -6.57 -11.09 -0.30
N GLN A 199 -5.72 -11.02 -1.32
CA GLN A 199 -6.10 -10.42 -2.58
C GLN A 199 -7.14 -11.27 -3.31
N CYS A 200 -7.94 -10.61 -4.14
CA CYS A 200 -8.81 -11.31 -5.08
C CYS A 200 -7.98 -12.16 -6.06
N ALA A 201 -8.54 -13.26 -6.54
CA ALA A 201 -7.86 -14.15 -7.47
C ALA A 201 -7.55 -13.46 -8.80
N GLY A 202 -6.49 -13.91 -9.48
CA GLY A 202 -6.05 -13.27 -10.73
C GLY A 202 -7.05 -13.34 -11.89
N ASP A 203 -8.04 -14.22 -11.82
CA ASP A 203 -9.12 -14.35 -12.81
C ASP A 203 -10.33 -13.43 -12.54
N SER A 204 -10.28 -12.60 -11.49
CA SER A 204 -11.35 -11.67 -11.14
C SER A 204 -11.11 -10.23 -11.58
N ASP A 205 -9.94 -9.94 -12.17
CA ASP A 205 -9.46 -8.60 -12.52
C ASP A 205 -9.37 -7.62 -11.32
N ARG A 206 -9.40 -8.14 -10.08
CA ARG A 206 -9.29 -7.36 -8.83
C ARG A 206 -8.06 -7.69 -7.99
N ASN A 207 -7.10 -8.42 -8.55
CA ASN A 207 -5.78 -8.59 -7.92
C ASN A 207 -4.93 -7.32 -8.12
N ALA A 208 -3.80 -7.21 -7.40
CA ALA A 208 -2.97 -6.01 -7.45
C ALA A 208 -2.52 -5.66 -8.88
N GLU A 209 -2.11 -6.65 -9.68
CA GLU A 209 -1.66 -6.42 -11.05
C GLU A 209 -2.75 -5.78 -11.93
N GLN A 210 -4.01 -6.17 -11.79
CA GLN A 210 -5.12 -5.67 -12.62
C GLN A 210 -5.86 -4.47 -12.03
N ALA A 211 -5.65 -4.14 -10.75
CA ALA A 211 -6.40 -3.12 -10.04
C ALA A 211 -5.55 -2.03 -9.38
N VAL A 212 -4.22 -2.21 -9.25
CA VAL A 212 -3.32 -1.22 -8.64
C VAL A 212 -2.14 -0.90 -9.55
N TYR A 213 -2.19 0.27 -10.18
CA TYR A 213 -1.19 0.69 -11.15
C TYR A 213 -1.18 2.20 -11.35
N CYS A 214 -0.09 2.67 -11.96
CA CYS A 214 0.03 4.03 -12.42
C CYS A 214 -1.06 4.33 -13.45
N SER A 215 -1.91 5.31 -13.18
CA SER A 215 -2.99 5.72 -14.09
C SER A 215 -2.80 7.17 -14.50
N CYS A 216 -3.71 7.73 -15.28
CA CYS A 216 -3.76 9.16 -15.56
C CYS A 216 -5.21 9.61 -15.68
N ARG A 217 -5.45 10.88 -15.32
CA ARG A 217 -6.77 11.50 -15.44
C ARG A 217 -7.04 11.81 -16.92
N CYS A 218 -8.10 11.24 -17.46
CA CYS A 218 -8.43 11.29 -18.88
C CYS A 218 -9.74 12.04 -19.18
N GLY A 219 -10.45 12.48 -18.14
CA GLY A 219 -11.63 13.34 -18.29
C GLY A 219 -12.18 13.81 -16.95
N VAL A 220 -13.14 14.74 -17.02
CA VAL A 220 -13.95 15.18 -15.89
C VAL A 220 -14.99 14.13 -15.50
N ALA A 221 -15.63 14.29 -14.35
CA ALA A 221 -16.78 13.46 -13.95
C ALA A 221 -17.94 13.61 -14.94
N GLU A 222 -18.79 12.60 -15.03
CA GLU A 222 -19.94 12.61 -15.92
C GLU A 222 -20.91 13.74 -15.55
N GLY A 223 -21.31 14.51 -16.56
CA GLY A 223 -22.18 15.66 -16.38
C GLY A 223 -21.47 16.97 -16.01
N GLU A 224 -20.16 16.94 -15.73
CA GLU A 224 -19.37 18.13 -15.47
C GLU A 224 -18.84 18.76 -16.79
N PRO A 225 -18.66 20.09 -16.83
CA PRO A 225 -18.01 20.74 -17.95
C PRO A 225 -16.52 20.39 -17.98
N ASP A 226 -15.94 20.26 -19.18
CA ASP A 226 -14.50 20.09 -19.34
C ASP A 226 -13.73 21.25 -18.67
N ASP A 227 -12.61 20.93 -18.01
CA ASP A 227 -11.70 21.93 -17.44
C ASP A 227 -10.67 22.35 -18.50
N PRO A 228 -10.75 23.56 -19.08
CA PRO A 228 -9.82 24.02 -20.11
C PRO A 228 -8.39 24.24 -19.58
N ASN A 229 -8.19 24.26 -18.27
CA ASN A 229 -6.88 24.44 -17.65
C ASN A 229 -6.22 23.11 -17.26
N PHE A 230 -6.93 22.00 -17.40
CA PHE A 230 -6.41 20.67 -17.07
C PHE A 230 -5.99 19.93 -18.34
N ASN A 231 -4.78 19.37 -18.34
CA ASN A 231 -4.29 18.56 -19.44
C ASN A 231 -4.67 17.09 -19.20
N PHE A 232 -5.81 16.67 -19.73
CA PHE A 232 -6.21 15.26 -19.72
C PHE A 232 -5.27 14.43 -20.60
N CYS A 233 -4.93 13.22 -20.14
CA CYS A 233 -4.16 12.28 -20.93
C CYS A 233 -5.06 11.51 -21.91
N GLU A 234 -4.48 11.04 -23.01
CA GLU A 234 -5.07 9.98 -23.82
C GLU A 234 -4.67 8.61 -23.23
N CYS A 235 -5.65 7.74 -22.99
CA CYS A 235 -5.36 6.40 -22.48
C CYS A 235 -4.60 5.57 -23.51
N PRO A 236 -3.49 4.91 -23.12
CA PRO A 236 -2.71 4.10 -24.06
C PRO A 236 -3.44 2.83 -24.49
N GLN A 237 -2.84 2.08 -25.41
CA GLN A 237 -3.38 0.79 -25.84
C GLN A 237 -3.59 -0.14 -24.65
N GLY A 238 -4.75 -0.81 -24.62
CA GLY A 238 -5.12 -1.70 -23.51
C GLY A 238 -5.85 -1.00 -22.36
N PHE A 239 -6.04 0.33 -22.44
CA PHE A 239 -6.77 1.10 -21.42
C PHE A 239 -8.02 1.78 -21.99
N SER A 240 -9.02 2.00 -21.14
CA SER A 240 -10.25 2.76 -21.39
C SER A 240 -10.36 3.93 -20.40
N CYS A 241 -10.91 5.04 -20.86
CA CYS A 241 -11.19 6.19 -20.01
C CYS A 241 -12.55 5.99 -19.32
N SER A 242 -12.53 5.67 -18.04
CA SER A 242 -13.74 5.30 -17.28
C SER A 242 -13.90 6.19 -16.06
N GLU A 243 -15.15 6.47 -15.66
CA GLU A 243 -15.42 7.20 -14.43
C GLU A 243 -15.07 6.34 -13.22
N ILE A 244 -14.19 6.86 -12.36
CA ILE A 244 -13.78 6.19 -11.13
C ILE A 244 -14.40 6.86 -9.93
N ARG A 245 -14.40 8.20 -9.91
CA ARG A 245 -14.91 8.97 -8.78
C ARG A 245 -15.95 9.99 -9.26
N PRO A 246 -17.25 9.71 -9.12
CA PRO A 246 -18.29 10.64 -9.54
C PRO A 246 -18.26 11.92 -8.69
N ASN A 247 -18.71 13.03 -9.26
CA ASN A 247 -18.91 14.25 -8.49
C ASN A 247 -20.26 14.22 -7.78
N VAL A 248 -20.27 13.86 -6.49
CA VAL A 248 -21.48 13.87 -5.64
C VAL A 248 -21.61 15.14 -4.79
N GLY A 249 -20.80 16.17 -5.08
CA GLY A 249 -20.76 17.42 -4.31
C GLY A 249 -20.11 17.28 -2.93
N LEU A 250 -19.42 16.17 -2.66
CA LEU A 250 -18.68 15.89 -1.45
C LEU A 250 -17.26 15.44 -1.81
N GLY A 251 -16.27 15.86 -1.04
CA GLY A 251 -14.85 15.50 -1.23
C GLY A 251 -14.06 16.50 -2.08
N ASP A 252 -12.85 16.11 -2.48
CA ASP A 252 -11.95 16.93 -3.27
C ASP A 252 -12.33 16.88 -4.76
N ALA A 253 -12.82 18.00 -5.29
CA ALA A 253 -13.20 18.14 -6.70
C ALA A 253 -12.01 17.98 -7.66
N ASN A 254 -10.77 18.06 -7.19
CA ASN A 254 -9.58 17.91 -8.04
C ASN A 254 -9.30 16.44 -8.40
N ILE A 255 -9.83 15.48 -7.64
CA ILE A 255 -9.64 14.04 -7.87
C ILE A 255 -10.89 13.34 -8.40
N THR A 256 -12.03 14.03 -8.49
CA THR A 256 -13.23 13.50 -9.16
C THR A 256 -12.97 13.38 -10.67
N GLY A 257 -13.59 12.37 -11.30
CA GLY A 257 -13.60 12.22 -12.74
C GLY A 257 -13.15 10.87 -13.27
N LYS A 258 -12.66 10.92 -14.52
CA LYS A 258 -12.32 9.74 -15.31
C LYS A 258 -10.83 9.49 -15.34
N TYR A 259 -10.47 8.22 -15.24
CA TYR A 259 -9.09 7.76 -15.23
C TYR A 259 -8.91 6.59 -16.20
N CYS A 260 -7.69 6.42 -16.67
CA CYS A 260 -7.35 5.29 -17.53
C CYS A 260 -7.31 4.02 -16.69
N ILE A 261 -8.27 3.13 -16.93
CA ILE A 261 -8.26 1.77 -16.38
C ILE A 261 -7.94 0.76 -17.46
N LYS A 262 -7.47 -0.43 -17.09
CA LYS A 262 -7.34 -1.53 -18.04
C LYS A 262 -8.69 -1.83 -18.69
N LYS A 263 -8.68 -2.12 -19.99
CA LYS A 263 -9.91 -2.48 -20.71
C LYS A 263 -10.54 -3.73 -20.10
N ASP A 264 -11.86 -3.74 -20.08
CA ASP A 264 -12.68 -4.84 -19.56
C ASP A 264 -12.56 -5.07 -18.04
N SER A 265 -11.80 -4.22 -17.33
CA SER A 265 -11.64 -4.24 -15.86
C SER A 265 -12.56 -3.26 -15.16
N GLU A 266 -13.70 -2.88 -15.74
CA GLU A 266 -14.71 -2.06 -15.06
C GLU A 266 -15.25 -2.79 -13.82
N PHE A 267 -15.44 -2.07 -12.72
CA PHE A 267 -16.01 -2.66 -11.52
C PHE A 267 -17.49 -2.97 -11.73
N ARG A 268 -17.88 -4.21 -11.41
CA ARG A 268 -19.24 -4.74 -11.65
C ARG A 268 -20.05 -4.93 -10.36
N GLY A 269 -19.49 -4.55 -9.21
CA GLY A 269 -20.11 -4.69 -7.89
C GLY A 269 -19.28 -5.53 -6.91
N GLU A 270 -19.73 -5.59 -5.66
CA GLU A 270 -18.98 -6.13 -4.50
C GLU A 270 -18.55 -7.59 -4.67
N GLN A 271 -19.32 -8.38 -5.43
CA GLN A 271 -19.01 -9.77 -5.74
C GLN A 271 -17.87 -9.95 -6.76
N ALA A 272 -17.31 -8.85 -7.29
CA ALA A 272 -16.25 -8.88 -8.29
C ALA A 272 -14.95 -9.51 -7.79
N CYS A 273 -14.74 -9.61 -6.47
CA CYS A 273 -13.51 -10.23 -5.94
C CYS A 273 -13.39 -11.72 -6.28
N GLY A 274 -14.52 -12.43 -6.41
CA GLY A 274 -14.52 -13.86 -6.71
C GLY A 274 -13.91 -14.68 -5.56
N LYS A 275 -12.83 -15.42 -5.85
CA LYS A 275 -12.10 -16.20 -4.86
C LYS A 275 -11.01 -15.34 -4.21
N VAL A 276 -10.86 -15.42 -2.90
CA VAL A 276 -9.81 -14.75 -2.12
C VAL A 276 -8.60 -15.66 -1.97
N GLN A 277 -7.41 -15.11 -2.18
CA GLN A 277 -6.15 -15.84 -2.03
C GLN A 277 -5.65 -15.76 -0.60
N GLY A 278 -5.47 -16.91 0.06
CA GLY A 278 -4.93 -16.95 1.41
C GLY A 278 -5.98 -16.63 2.47
N ARG A 279 -5.75 -15.58 3.26
CA ARG A 279 -6.55 -15.25 4.43
C ARG A 279 -7.90 -14.65 4.04
N TYR A 280 -8.97 -15.31 4.48
CA TYR A 280 -10.35 -14.89 4.29
C TYR A 280 -11.08 -14.83 5.63
N ASN A 281 -11.76 -13.70 5.87
CA ASN A 281 -12.66 -13.51 7.00
C ASN A 281 -13.92 -12.83 6.48
N SER A 282 -15.09 -13.45 6.65
CA SER A 282 -16.35 -12.94 6.09
C SER A 282 -16.84 -11.61 6.69
N GLU A 283 -16.27 -11.17 7.81
CA GLU A 283 -16.59 -9.87 8.43
C GLU A 283 -15.71 -8.74 7.87
N GLN A 284 -14.58 -9.07 7.24
CA GLN A 284 -13.57 -8.11 6.79
C GLN A 284 -13.32 -8.16 5.28
N CYS A 285 -13.53 -9.30 4.65
CA CYS A 285 -13.15 -9.59 3.28
C CYS A 285 -14.38 -9.92 2.43
N GLU A 286 -14.42 -9.34 1.24
CA GLU A 286 -15.39 -9.64 0.19
C GLU A 286 -14.92 -10.81 -0.68
N GLY A 287 -15.89 -11.54 -1.25
CA GLY A 287 -15.66 -12.74 -2.05
C GLY A 287 -15.82 -14.03 -1.26
N ASN A 288 -15.19 -15.09 -1.74
CA ASN A 288 -15.29 -16.45 -1.21
C ASN A 288 -13.90 -17.06 -0.95
N PRO A 289 -13.74 -17.99 0.00
CA PRO A 289 -12.47 -18.66 0.27
C PRO A 289 -12.00 -19.62 -0.86
#